data_AF-A0AA90EPQ4-F1
#
_entry.id   AF-A0AA90EPQ4-F1
#
_cell.length_a   1.000
_cell.length_b   1.000
_cell.length_c   1.000
_cell.angle_alpha   90.00
_cell.angle_beta   90.00
_cell.angle_gamma   90.00
#
_symmetry.space_group_name_H-M   'P 1'
#
loop_
_entity.id
_entity.type
_entity.pdbx_description
1 polymer ?
#
loop_
_entity_poly.entity_id
_entity_poly.type
_entity_poly.pdbx_seq_one_letter_code
_entity_poly.pdbx_strand_id
1 'polypeptide(L)'
;MKKYIIILILIIIAVGGFFMKHQHDQKEKEIALFKEAQNHMEKFLKTNYKDVDDIHFSDDYYINPMGGITVEGHTNGDKEFEGLYDPGNKEILSYTVDAEPKEECKDELCTR
;
A
#
# COMPACT_ATOMS: atom_id res chain seq x y z
N MET A 1 -1.70 -36.43 36.29
CA MET A 1 -1.85 -36.35 34.80
C MET A 1 -2.91 -35.34 34.36
N LYS A 2 -4.18 -35.45 34.81
CA LYS A 2 -5.27 -34.54 34.40
C LYS A 2 -5.00 -33.03 34.63
N LYS A 3 -4.33 -32.66 35.72
CA LYS A 3 -3.92 -31.27 36.00
C LYS A 3 -2.91 -30.71 34.97
N TYR A 4 -1.94 -31.52 34.54
CA TYR A 4 -0.95 -31.10 33.53
C TYR A 4 -1.59 -30.94 32.14
N ILE A 5 -2.57 -31.77 31.81
CA ILE A 5 -3.34 -31.65 30.56
C ILE A 5 -4.11 -30.33 30.53
N ILE A 6 -4.75 -29.94 31.64
CA ILE A 6 -5.46 -28.65 31.74
C ILE A 6 -4.49 -27.48 31.58
N ILE A 7 -3.32 -27.54 32.24
CA ILE A 7 -2.29 -26.50 32.11
C ILE A 7 -1.76 -26.40 30.67
N LEU A 8 -1.53 -27.54 30.00
CA LEU A 8 -1.08 -27.58 28.61
C LEU A 8 -2.10 -26.91 27.67
N ILE A 9 -3.39 -27.18 27.86
CA ILE A 9 -4.47 -26.59 27.06
C ILE A 9 -4.50 -25.06 27.25
N LEU A 10 -4.36 -24.57 28.48
CA LEU A 10 -4.33 -23.13 28.76
C LEU A 10 -3.15 -22.43 28.07
N ILE A 11 -1.98 -23.07 28.01
CA ILE A 11 -0.80 -22.54 27.31
C ILE A 11 -1.06 -22.45 25.80
N ILE A 12 -1.64 -23.50 25.19
CA ILE A 12 -1.96 -23.50 23.75
C ILE A 12 -2.95 -22.38 23.41
N ILE A 13 -3.98 -22.18 24.23
CA ILE A 13 -4.98 -21.11 24.03
C ILE A 13 -4.32 -19.73 24.14
N ALA A 14 -3.45 -19.52 25.14
CA ALA A 14 -2.74 -18.26 25.31
C ALA A 14 -1.80 -17.94 24.13
N VAL A 15 -1.02 -18.93 23.67
CA VAL A 15 -0.13 -18.78 22.51
C VAL A 15 -0.94 -18.54 21.23
N GLY A 16 -2.02 -19.30 21.02
CA GLY A 16 -2.91 -19.11 19.88
C GLY A 16 -3.55 -17.73 19.86
N GLY A 17 -4.03 -17.25 21.02
CA GLY A 17 -4.58 -15.90 21.17
C GLY A 17 -3.57 -14.79 20.88
N PHE A 18 -2.34 -14.93 21.38
CA PHE A 18 -1.26 -13.97 21.12
C PHE A 18 -0.89 -13.92 19.63
N PHE A 19 -0.77 -15.09 18.98
CA PHE A 19 -0.43 -15.18 17.57
C PHE A 19 -1.51 -14.56 16.68
N MET A 20 -2.79 -14.86 16.93
CA MET A 20 -3.91 -14.24 16.19
C MET A 20 -3.94 -12.71 16.36
N LYS A 21 -3.73 -12.21 17.58
CA LYS A 21 -3.64 -10.76 17.83
C LYS A 21 -2.48 -10.13 17.05
N HIS A 22 -1.30 -10.75 17.09
CA HIS A 22 -0.15 -10.23 16.37
C HIS A 22 -0.41 -10.16 14.86
N GLN A 23 -1.00 -11.19 14.26
CA GLN A 23 -1.37 -11.16 12.84
C GLN A 23 -2.40 -10.06 12.52
N HIS A 24 -3.39 -9.87 13.39
CA HIS A 24 -4.37 -8.80 13.23
C HIS A 24 -3.72 -7.42 13.27
N ASP A 25 -2.91 -7.15 14.29
CA ASP A 25 -2.21 -5.87 14.48
C ASP A 25 -1.26 -5.57 13.30
N GLN A 26 -0.64 -6.59 12.71
CA GLN A 26 0.22 -6.44 11.53
C GLN A 26 -0.60 -6.10 10.29
N LYS A 27 -1.71 -6.81 10.05
CA LYS A 27 -2.61 -6.52 8.92
C LYS A 27 -3.18 -5.10 8.99
N GLU A 28 -3.55 -4.61 10.17
CA GLU A 28 -4.02 -3.22 10.32
C GLU A 28 -2.95 -2.19 9.95
N LYS A 29 -1.68 -2.43 10.32
CA LYS A 29 -0.57 -1.56 9.92
C LYS A 29 -0.34 -1.57 8.41
N GLU A 30 -0.38 -2.74 7.79
CA GLU A 30 -0.21 -2.86 6.33
C GLU A 30 -1.32 -2.10 5.59
N ILE A 31 -2.58 -2.22 6.02
CA ILE A 31 -3.71 -1.47 5.46
C ILE A 31 -3.51 0.04 5.63
N ALA A 32 -3.02 0.48 6.79
CA ALA A 32 -2.75 1.91 7.03
C ALA A 32 -1.65 2.44 6.10
N LEU A 33 -0.57 1.68 5.94
CA LEU A 33 0.53 2.01 5.03
C LEU A 33 0.09 2.00 3.56
N PHE A 34 -0.76 1.04 3.16
CA PHE A 34 -1.30 0.99 1.81
C PHE A 34 -2.19 2.20 1.50
N LYS A 35 -3.04 2.62 2.44
CA LYS A 35 -3.82 3.86 2.31
C LYS A 35 -2.94 5.11 2.21
N GLU A 36 -1.84 5.14 2.96
CA GLU A 36 -0.85 6.23 2.82
C GLU A 36 -0.24 6.24 1.41
N ALA A 37 0.17 5.08 0.89
CA ALA A 37 0.69 4.95 -0.46
C ALA A 37 -0.33 5.40 -1.53
N GLN A 38 -1.60 5.02 -1.38
CA GLN A 38 -2.69 5.47 -2.27
C GLN A 38 -2.82 6.99 -2.28
N ASN A 39 -2.80 7.65 -1.11
CA ASN A 39 -2.86 9.11 -1.03
C ASN A 39 -1.68 9.80 -1.72
N HIS A 40 -0.47 9.24 -1.56
CA HIS A 40 0.73 9.76 -2.22
C HIS A 40 0.68 9.55 -3.74
N MET A 41 0.19 8.40 -4.20
CA MET A 41 -0.01 8.11 -5.61
C MET A 41 -1.07 9.03 -6.23
N GLU A 42 -2.20 9.26 -5.56
CA GLU A 42 -3.21 10.22 -6.01
C GLU A 42 -2.61 11.62 -6.18
N LYS A 43 -1.85 12.10 -5.19
CA LYS A 43 -1.16 13.41 -5.29
C LYS A 43 -0.18 13.41 -6.46
N PHE A 44 0.61 12.35 -6.62
CA PHE A 44 1.57 12.19 -7.71
C PHE A 44 0.89 12.27 -9.07
N LEU A 45 -0.18 11.50 -9.29
CA LEU A 45 -0.93 11.48 -10.54
C LEU A 45 -1.52 12.86 -10.86
N LYS A 46 -2.26 13.45 -9.92
CA LYS A 46 -2.89 14.78 -10.10
C LYS A 46 -1.89 15.90 -10.32
N THR A 47 -0.68 15.77 -9.78
CA THR A 47 0.38 16.78 -9.95
C THR A 47 1.01 16.68 -11.34
N ASN A 48 1.32 15.47 -11.80
CA ASN A 48 2.18 15.23 -12.96
C ASN A 48 1.44 14.97 -14.27
N TYR A 49 0.20 14.48 -14.23
CA TYR A 49 -0.52 14.01 -15.41
C TYR A 49 -1.78 14.83 -15.69
N LYS A 50 -2.15 14.91 -16.98
CA LYS A 50 -3.36 15.59 -17.46
C LYS A 50 -4.58 14.70 -17.25
N ASP A 51 -5.72 15.35 -17.06
CA ASP A 51 -7.05 14.73 -17.05
C ASP A 51 -7.13 13.49 -16.15
N VAL A 52 -6.55 13.57 -14.95
CA VAL A 52 -6.62 12.51 -13.94
C VAL A 52 -7.89 12.71 -13.10
N ASP A 53 -8.95 12.04 -13.51
CA ASP A 53 -10.22 11.96 -12.79
C ASP A 53 -10.57 10.48 -12.51
N ASP A 54 -11.57 10.25 -11.64
CA ASP A 54 -12.10 8.93 -11.29
C ASP A 54 -11.02 7.87 -11.01
N ILE A 55 -10.12 8.17 -10.05
CA ILE A 55 -9.04 7.26 -9.65
C ILE A 55 -9.63 6.08 -8.87
N HIS A 56 -9.38 4.88 -9.36
CA HIS A 56 -9.72 3.63 -8.70
C HIS A 56 -8.46 2.83 -8.41
N PHE A 57 -8.16 2.62 -7.12
CA PHE A 57 -7.07 1.76 -6.69
C PHE A 57 -7.51 0.31 -6.63
N SER A 58 -6.60 -0.60 -7.01
CA SER A 58 -6.73 -2.02 -6.69
C SER A 58 -6.71 -2.23 -5.17
N ASP A 59 -7.43 -3.24 -4.70
CA ASP A 59 -7.33 -3.71 -3.32
C ASP A 59 -6.09 -4.61 -3.12
N ASP A 60 -5.51 -5.10 -4.21
CA ASP A 60 -4.28 -5.89 -4.19
C ASP A 60 -3.07 -4.97 -3.96
N TYR A 61 -2.25 -5.34 -2.98
CA TYR A 61 -1.04 -4.61 -2.64
C TYR A 61 0.08 -5.57 -2.29
N TYR A 62 1.30 -5.12 -2.54
CA TYR A 62 2.51 -5.85 -2.18
C TYR A 62 3.46 -4.93 -1.42
N ILE A 63 3.88 -5.37 -0.23
CA ILE A 63 4.94 -4.73 0.55
C ILE A 63 6.20 -5.56 0.40
N ASN A 64 7.21 -4.99 -0.25
CA ASN A 64 8.46 -5.69 -0.48
C ASN A 64 9.28 -5.82 0.83
N PRO A 65 10.31 -6.69 0.87
CA PRO A 65 11.13 -6.86 2.08
C PRO A 65 11.86 -5.60 2.57
N MET A 66 12.01 -4.59 1.71
CA MET A 66 12.57 -3.28 2.06
C MET A 66 11.52 -2.28 2.56
N GLY A 67 10.23 -2.66 2.60
CA GLY A 67 9.12 -1.81 3.04
C GLY A 67 8.49 -0.94 1.96
N GLY A 68 8.93 -1.06 0.70
CA GLY A 68 8.30 -0.37 -0.44
C GLY A 68 6.95 -1.00 -0.77
N ILE A 69 5.98 -0.16 -1.15
CA ILE A 69 4.57 -0.54 -1.30
C ILE A 69 4.14 -0.32 -2.75
N THR A 70 3.75 -1.38 -3.43
CA THR A 70 3.16 -1.26 -4.77
C THR A 70 1.71 -0.81 -4.65
N VAL A 71 1.36 0.21 -5.42
CA VAL A 71 0.02 0.75 -5.61
C VAL A 71 -0.30 0.74 -7.08
N GLU A 72 -1.43 0.15 -7.44
CA GLU A 72 -1.89 0.02 -8.82
C GLU A 72 -3.37 0.37 -8.92
N GLY A 73 -3.82 0.64 -10.13
CA GLY A 73 -5.21 1.00 -10.38
C GLY A 73 -5.43 1.53 -11.78
N HIS A 74 -6.56 2.21 -11.95
CA HIS A 74 -6.92 2.86 -13.20
C HIS A 74 -7.57 4.23 -12.96
N THR A 75 -7.54 5.08 -13.98
CA THR A 75 -8.17 6.40 -14.02
C THR A 75 -9.08 6.48 -15.23
N ASN A 76 -10.09 7.34 -15.20
CA ASN A 76 -10.99 7.59 -16.35
C ASN A 76 -11.60 6.31 -16.99
N GLY A 77 -11.78 5.25 -16.20
CA GLY A 77 -12.34 3.97 -16.64
C GLY A 77 -11.31 2.92 -17.06
N ASP A 78 -10.28 3.25 -17.84
CA ASP A 78 -9.38 2.26 -18.45
C ASP A 78 -7.88 2.61 -18.45
N LYS A 79 -7.50 3.82 -18.05
CA LYS A 79 -6.09 4.26 -18.04
C LYS A 79 -5.36 3.75 -16.81
N GLU A 80 -4.55 2.71 -16.99
CA GLU A 80 -3.84 2.02 -15.90
C GLU A 80 -2.68 2.84 -15.32
N PHE A 81 -2.39 2.60 -14.05
CA PHE A 81 -1.16 3.04 -13.41
C PHE A 81 -0.64 2.03 -12.41
N GLU A 82 0.67 2.03 -12.22
CA GLU A 82 1.36 1.30 -11.16
C GLU A 82 2.47 2.19 -10.62
N GLY A 83 2.74 2.13 -9.31
CA GLY A 83 3.99 2.64 -8.79
C GLY A 83 4.39 2.11 -7.44
N LEU A 84 5.66 2.31 -7.13
CA LEU A 84 6.30 1.88 -5.90
C LEU A 84 6.45 3.07 -4.96
N TYR A 85 5.67 3.08 -3.89
CA TYR A 85 5.79 4.05 -2.81
C TYR A 85 6.89 3.65 -1.83
N ASP A 86 7.74 4.61 -1.46
CA ASP A 86 8.71 4.48 -0.37
C ASP A 86 8.23 5.27 0.85
N PRO A 87 7.78 4.59 1.92
CA PRO A 87 7.33 5.26 3.15
C PRO A 87 8.43 6.06 3.86
N GLY A 88 9.70 5.71 3.67
CA GLY A 88 10.83 6.38 4.31
C GLY A 88 11.05 7.78 3.75
N ASN A 89 10.94 7.93 2.43
CA ASN A 89 11.10 9.20 1.72
C ASN A 89 9.76 9.90 1.42
N LYS A 90 8.64 9.18 1.55
CA LYS A 90 7.28 9.64 1.23
C LYS A 90 7.10 10.00 -0.25
N GLU A 91 7.74 9.22 -1.12
CA GLU A 91 7.82 9.47 -2.55
C GLU A 91 7.48 8.22 -3.37
N ILE A 92 7.07 8.44 -4.62
CA ILE A 92 6.92 7.37 -5.61
C ILE A 92 8.28 7.20 -6.32
N LEU A 93 8.94 6.05 -6.10
CA LEU A 93 10.29 5.79 -6.61
C LEU A 93 10.31 5.34 -8.07
N SER A 94 9.31 4.56 -8.46
CA SER A 94 9.16 4.05 -9.82
C SER A 94 7.68 3.97 -10.16
N TYR A 95 7.33 4.20 -11.42
CA TYR A 95 5.94 4.24 -11.85
C TYR A 95 5.81 3.93 -13.34
N THR A 96 4.62 3.46 -13.70
CA THR A 96 4.10 3.42 -15.07
C THR A 96 2.72 4.04 -15.01
N VAL A 97 2.41 4.99 -15.91
CA VAL A 97 1.12 5.68 -15.92
C VAL A 97 0.68 5.83 -17.37
N ASP A 98 -0.48 5.27 -17.70
CA ASP A 98 -1.12 5.40 -19.01
C ASP A 98 -1.92 6.71 -19.10
N ALA A 99 -1.24 7.83 -18.90
CA ALA A 99 -1.81 9.16 -19.05
C ALA A 99 -0.77 10.12 -19.63
N GLU A 100 -1.23 11.16 -20.30
CA GLU A 100 -0.32 12.16 -20.84
C GLU A 100 0.22 13.04 -19.69
N PRO A 101 1.56 13.18 -19.53
CA PRO A 101 2.12 14.11 -18.57
C PRO A 101 1.73 15.56 -18.93
N LYS A 102 1.61 16.42 -17.92
CA LYS A 102 1.44 17.86 -18.15
C LYS A 102 2.67 18.42 -18.85
N GLU A 103 2.50 19.48 -19.65
CA GLU A 103 3.60 20.04 -20.47
C GLU A 103 4.80 20.43 -19.61
N GLU A 104 4.54 21.07 -18.47
CA GLU A 104 5.56 21.47 -17.51
C GLU A 104 6.25 20.30 -16.79
N CYS A 105 5.69 19.08 -16.87
CA CYS A 105 6.22 17.87 -16.22
C CYS A 105 6.80 16.84 -17.21
N LYS A 106 6.92 17.18 -18.50
CA LYS A 106 7.38 16.25 -19.55
C LYS A 106 8.87 15.91 -19.44
N ASP A 107 9.69 16.92 -19.18
CA ASP A 107 11.14 16.79 -19.12
C ASP A 107 11.62 16.36 -17.71
N GLU A 108 10.88 16.76 -16.68
CA GLU A 108 11.15 16.45 -15.27
C GLU A 108 9.82 16.38 -14.51
N LEU A 109 9.73 15.50 -13.50
CA LEU A 109 8.55 15.43 -12.64
C LEU A 109 8.29 16.78 -11.97
N CYS A 110 7.02 17.16 -11.94
CA CYS A 110 6.56 18.29 -11.15
C CYS A 110 6.60 17.92 -9.66
N THR A 111 7.73 18.23 -9.04
CA THR A 111 7.90 18.15 -7.59
C THR A 111 7.21 19.35 -6.95
N ARG A 112 6.29 19.08 -6.02
CA ARG A 112 5.61 20.13 -5.24
C ARG A 112 5.73 19.90 -3.75
#